data_AF-A0AAJ7Q8U1-F1
#
_entry.id   AF-A0AAJ7Q8U1-F1
#
_cell.length_a   1.000
_cell.length_b   1.000
_cell.length_c   1.000
_cell.angle_alpha   90.00
_cell.angle_beta   90.00
_cell.angle_gamma   90.00
#
_symmetry.space_group_name_H-M   'P 1'
#
loop_
_entity.id
_entity.type
_entity.pdbx_description
1 polymer ?
#
loop_
_entity_poly.entity_id
_entity_poly.type
_entity_poly.pdbx_seq_one_letter_code
_entity_poly.pdbx_strand_id
1 'polypeptide(L)'
;MQPSVFFYITYTLCLCLGLLCVLFVSYWSSQWRGGFSWDGSALQFNWHPVLMVSGLVVLYGIALVVYRVPSTWKQKKHPWKLVHAGLMLLALLLSILGLCAVFDFHKHFNLPDLYSLHSWVGICTVAMFAFQWILGLAGFLVPCSPLWFRNTLKPVHIWLGKAILILSLISCISGINEKLLFVLNGSSAEPYNSLPAEAKFANSLGILIVAFGLVVFGILSKNKWQRPETEGESVHLLLTEETS
;
A
#
# COMPACT_ATOMS: atom_id res chain seq x y z
N MET A 1 -16.67 20.91 -14.29
CA MET A 1 -16.59 20.75 -12.83
C MET A 1 -15.34 21.47 -12.34
N GLN A 2 -15.48 22.47 -11.46
CA GLN A 2 -14.30 23.12 -10.87
C GLN A 2 -13.55 22.13 -9.97
N PRO A 3 -12.21 22.15 -9.95
CA PRO A 3 -11.45 21.39 -8.98
C PRO A 3 -11.88 21.81 -7.57
N SER A 4 -12.36 20.88 -6.76
CA SER A 4 -12.72 21.19 -5.38
C SER A 4 -11.43 21.50 -4.61
N VAL A 5 -11.26 22.74 -4.14
CA VAL A 5 -10.14 23.14 -3.26
C VAL A 5 -9.98 22.13 -2.11
N PHE A 6 -11.08 21.61 -1.60
CA PHE A 6 -11.13 20.57 -0.58
C PHE A 6 -10.43 19.26 -1.00
N PHE A 7 -10.51 18.86 -2.28
CA PHE A 7 -9.74 17.71 -2.79
C PHE A 7 -8.24 17.95 -2.65
N TYR A 8 -7.74 19.10 -3.09
CA TYR A 8 -6.31 19.37 -3.05
C TYR A 8 -5.78 19.50 -1.62
N ILE A 9 -6.54 20.09 -0.70
CA ILE A 9 -6.20 20.10 0.73
C ILE A 9 -6.10 18.66 1.26
N THR A 10 -7.11 17.83 0.99
CA THR A 10 -7.14 16.44 1.45
C THR A 10 -6.03 15.60 0.83
N TYR A 11 -5.75 15.79 -0.46
CA TYR A 11 -4.69 15.11 -1.17
C TYR A 11 -3.30 15.55 -0.69
N THR A 12 -3.10 16.85 -0.41
CA THR A 12 -1.86 17.36 0.18
C THR A 12 -1.63 16.75 1.56
N LEU A 13 -2.67 16.71 2.40
CA LEU A 13 -2.61 16.02 3.70
C LEU A 13 -2.23 14.53 3.53
N CYS A 14 -2.81 13.84 2.55
CA CYS A 14 -2.46 12.46 2.22
C CYS A 14 -0.97 12.31 1.89
N LEU A 15 -0.41 13.21 1.08
CA LEU A 15 1.01 13.19 0.72
C LEU A 15 1.91 13.48 1.92
N CYS A 16 1.57 14.48 2.75
CA CYS A 16 2.31 14.81 3.96
C CYS A 16 2.32 13.65 4.96
N LEU A 17 1.17 13.02 5.21
CA LEU A 17 1.08 11.85 6.10
C LEU A 17 1.86 10.66 5.55
N GLY A 18 1.79 10.41 4.25
CA GLY A 18 2.57 9.35 3.60
C GLY A 18 4.08 9.58 3.74
N LEU A 19 4.55 10.81 3.49
CA LEU A 19 5.95 11.18 3.70
C LEU A 19 6.37 11.00 5.16
N LEU A 20 5.56 11.44 6.11
CA LEU A 20 5.84 11.27 7.54
C LEU A 20 5.93 9.78 7.92
N CYS A 21 5.07 8.91 7.38
CA CYS A 21 5.16 7.46 7.62
C CYS A 21 6.51 6.89 7.17
N VAL A 22 6.98 7.24 5.97
CA VAL A 22 8.27 6.76 5.43
C VAL A 22 9.44 7.31 6.26
N LEU A 23 9.39 8.60 6.62
CA LEU A 23 10.43 9.22 7.45
C LEU A 23 10.48 8.59 8.84
N PHE A 24 9.34 8.38 9.48
CA PHE A 24 9.27 7.79 10.81
C PHE A 24 9.75 6.34 10.82
N VAL A 25 9.31 5.49 9.88
CA VAL A 25 9.77 4.09 9.85
C VAL A 25 11.27 4.00 9.58
N SER A 26 11.79 4.86 8.70
CA SER A 26 13.23 4.89 8.38
C SER A 26 14.07 5.41 9.55
N TYR A 27 13.60 6.47 10.20
CA TYR A 27 14.24 7.05 11.37
C TYR A 27 14.20 6.09 12.55
N TRP A 28 13.07 5.39 12.78
CA TRP A 28 12.95 4.38 13.81
C TRP A 28 13.98 3.25 13.64
N SER A 29 14.03 2.67 12.43
CA SER A 29 15.01 1.65 12.06
C SER A 29 16.45 2.13 12.21
N SER A 30 16.74 3.38 11.81
CA SER A 30 18.10 3.93 11.90
C SER A 30 18.54 4.21 13.34
N GLN A 31 17.72 4.93 14.12
CA GLN A 31 18.13 5.42 15.43
C GLN A 31 18.11 4.36 16.51
N TRP A 32 17.05 3.54 16.55
CA TRP A 32 16.91 2.55 17.60
C TRP A 32 17.43 1.18 17.17
N ARG A 33 17.38 0.82 15.89
CA ARG A 33 17.68 -0.55 15.41
C ARG A 33 19.03 -0.67 14.69
N GLY A 34 19.86 0.38 14.73
CA GLY A 34 21.24 0.34 14.28
C GLY A 34 21.43 0.52 12.76
N GLY A 35 20.38 0.89 12.01
CA GLY A 35 20.50 1.14 10.58
C GLY A 35 20.18 -0.07 9.70
N PHE A 36 20.90 -0.21 8.59
CA PHE A 36 20.54 -1.10 7.49
C PHE A 36 21.77 -1.81 6.91
N SER A 37 21.60 -3.09 6.57
CA SER A 37 22.53 -3.87 5.75
C SER A 37 21.75 -4.90 4.92
N TRP A 38 22.42 -5.67 4.07
CA TRP A 38 21.81 -6.77 3.32
C TRP A 38 22.71 -8.02 3.41
N ASP A 39 22.83 -8.56 4.62
CA ASP A 39 23.75 -9.65 5.00
C ASP A 39 23.12 -10.78 5.86
N GLY A 40 21.81 -10.76 6.06
CA GLY A 40 21.03 -11.68 6.90
C GLY A 40 20.96 -11.28 8.38
N SER A 41 21.67 -10.23 8.80
CA SER A 41 21.67 -9.77 10.19
C SER A 41 20.36 -9.08 10.61
N ALA A 42 20.27 -8.69 11.88
CA ALA A 42 19.17 -7.85 12.38
C ALA A 42 19.05 -6.50 11.62
N LEU A 43 20.13 -6.01 11.02
CA LEU A 43 20.11 -4.80 10.19
C LEU A 43 19.43 -5.05 8.83
N GLN A 44 19.50 -6.27 8.28
CA GLN A 44 18.70 -6.64 7.11
C GLN A 44 17.21 -6.68 7.43
N PHE A 45 16.83 -7.21 8.60
CA PHE A 45 15.42 -7.19 9.03
C PHE A 45 14.83 -5.77 9.02
N ASN A 46 15.62 -4.74 9.35
CA ASN A 46 15.13 -3.35 9.39
C ASN A 46 14.63 -2.84 8.02
N TRP A 47 15.02 -3.46 6.91
CA TRP A 47 14.42 -3.18 5.60
C TRP A 47 12.97 -3.63 5.50
N HIS A 48 12.57 -4.68 6.20
CA HIS A 48 11.19 -5.19 6.17
C HIS A 48 10.15 -4.11 6.50
N PRO A 49 10.15 -3.47 7.69
CA PRO A 49 9.15 -2.45 8.00
C PRO A 49 9.24 -1.23 7.07
N VAL A 50 10.45 -0.81 6.66
CA VAL A 50 10.63 0.34 5.76
C VAL A 50 10.03 0.08 4.39
N LEU A 51 10.33 -1.09 3.80
CA LEU A 51 9.84 -1.47 2.47
C LEU A 51 8.33 -1.75 2.49
N MET A 52 7.80 -2.36 3.57
CA MET A 52 6.37 -2.60 3.71
C MET A 52 5.56 -1.32 3.85
N VAL A 53 5.99 -0.38 4.71
CA VAL A 53 5.31 0.92 4.85
C VAL A 53 5.45 1.76 3.58
N SER A 54 6.63 1.77 2.95
CA SER A 54 6.83 2.53 1.71
C SER A 54 6.01 1.96 0.55
N GLY A 55 6.01 0.64 0.37
CA GLY A 55 5.34 -0.06 -0.72
C GLY A 55 3.84 -0.24 -0.50
N LEU A 56 3.47 -1.10 0.46
CA LEU A 56 2.07 -1.53 0.64
C LEU A 56 1.19 -0.51 1.38
N VAL A 57 1.77 0.47 2.08
CA VAL A 57 0.98 1.55 2.69
C VAL A 57 1.01 2.78 1.80
N VAL A 58 2.14 3.45 1.70
CA VAL A 58 2.22 4.81 1.13
C VAL A 58 2.06 4.79 -0.39
N LEU A 59 2.93 4.06 -1.10
CA LEU A 59 2.89 4.01 -2.56
C LEU A 59 1.59 3.40 -3.06
N TYR A 60 1.13 2.31 -2.43
CA TYR A 60 -0.16 1.70 -2.74
C TYR A 60 -1.34 2.67 -2.51
N GLY A 61 -1.40 3.32 -1.35
CA GLY A 61 -2.47 4.27 -1.02
C GLY A 61 -2.54 5.43 -2.01
N ILE A 62 -1.38 5.98 -2.41
CA ILE A 62 -1.29 7.03 -3.43
C ILE A 62 -1.75 6.50 -4.80
N ALA A 63 -1.35 5.30 -5.18
CA ALA A 63 -1.73 4.67 -6.44
C ALA A 63 -3.24 4.39 -6.53
N LEU A 64 -3.91 4.08 -5.41
CA LEU A 64 -5.37 3.88 -5.35
C LEU A 64 -6.14 5.18 -5.65
N VAL A 65 -5.62 6.33 -5.24
CA VAL A 65 -6.28 7.63 -5.42
C VAL A 65 -5.85 8.37 -6.68
N VAL A 66 -4.91 7.84 -7.48
CA VAL A 66 -4.35 8.54 -8.66
C VAL A 66 -5.42 9.00 -9.65
N TYR A 67 -6.46 8.19 -9.87
CA TYR A 67 -7.58 8.56 -10.75
C TYR A 67 -8.51 9.63 -10.16
N ARG A 68 -8.43 9.89 -8.86
CA ARG A 68 -9.26 10.89 -8.19
C ARG A 68 -8.73 12.31 -8.41
N VAL A 69 -7.49 12.46 -8.88
CA VAL A 69 -6.82 13.75 -9.09
C VAL A 69 -7.46 14.50 -10.28
N PRO A 70 -8.09 15.68 -10.07
CA PRO A 70 -8.85 16.37 -11.12
C PRO A 70 -8.06 16.78 -12.37
N SER A 71 -6.77 17.06 -12.23
CA SER A 71 -5.90 17.40 -13.37
C SER A 71 -5.77 16.27 -14.39
N THR A 72 -6.07 15.03 -13.99
CA THR A 72 -6.00 13.83 -14.84
C THR A 72 -7.26 13.63 -15.68
N TRP A 73 -8.38 14.27 -15.33
CA TRP A 73 -9.70 13.96 -15.89
C TRP A 73 -9.86 14.42 -17.34
N LYS A 74 -9.23 15.54 -17.71
CA LYS A 74 -9.25 16.07 -19.09
C LYS A 74 -8.23 15.39 -20.01
N GLN A 75 -7.33 14.57 -19.46
CA GLN A 75 -6.27 13.92 -20.22
C GLN A 75 -6.71 12.54 -20.72
N LYS A 76 -6.00 11.98 -21.72
CA LYS A 76 -6.25 10.60 -22.18
C LYS A 76 -6.13 9.61 -21.01
N LYS A 77 -7.00 8.60 -20.97
CA LYS A 77 -7.09 7.64 -19.84
C LYS A 77 -5.92 6.67 -19.80
N HIS A 78 -5.41 6.27 -20.96
CA HIS A 78 -4.38 5.23 -21.09
C HIS A 78 -3.07 5.53 -20.33
N PRO A 79 -2.46 6.73 -20.43
CA PRO A 79 -1.28 7.07 -19.62
C PRO A 79 -1.50 6.89 -18.12
N TRP A 80 -2.67 7.27 -17.61
CA TRP A 80 -2.99 7.12 -16.18
C TRP A 80 -3.22 5.66 -15.76
N LYS A 81 -3.63 4.79 -16.70
CA LYS A 81 -3.61 3.32 -16.49
C LYS A 81 -2.20 2.78 -16.34
N LEU A 82 -1.27 3.25 -17.18
CA LEU A 82 0.13 2.88 -17.07
C LEU A 82 0.75 3.40 -15.77
N VAL A 83 0.49 4.65 -15.38
CA VAL A 83 0.94 5.22 -14.11
C VAL A 83 0.42 4.40 -12.93
N HIS A 84 -0.89 4.12 -12.89
CA HIS A 84 -1.47 3.28 -11.84
C HIS A 84 -0.81 1.89 -11.79
N ALA A 85 -0.71 1.19 -12.91
CA ALA A 85 -0.11 -0.14 -12.95
C ALA A 85 1.38 -0.15 -12.58
N GLY A 86 2.13 0.87 -13.00
CA GLY A 86 3.54 1.03 -12.67
C GLY A 86 3.78 1.32 -11.19
N LEU A 87 2.99 2.20 -10.58
CA LEU A 87 3.06 2.46 -9.14
C LEU A 87 2.69 1.21 -8.33
N MET A 88 1.68 0.45 -8.76
CA MET A 88 1.31 -0.83 -8.12
C MET A 88 2.41 -1.87 -8.28
N LEU A 89 3.05 -1.97 -9.45
CA LEU A 89 4.17 -2.89 -9.67
C LEU A 89 5.36 -2.54 -8.75
N LEU A 90 5.71 -1.26 -8.66
CA LEU A 90 6.77 -0.80 -7.78
C LEU A 90 6.44 -1.12 -6.32
N ALA A 91 5.19 -0.93 -5.88
CA ALA A 91 4.75 -1.33 -4.54
C ALA A 91 4.91 -2.85 -4.32
N LEU A 92 4.51 -3.68 -5.28
CA LEU A 92 4.70 -5.14 -5.22
C LEU A 92 6.18 -5.53 -5.10
N LEU A 93 7.06 -4.93 -5.92
CA LEU A 93 8.49 -5.20 -5.88
C LEU A 93 9.12 -4.84 -4.53
N LEU A 94 8.77 -3.67 -3.97
CA LEU A 94 9.22 -3.28 -2.62
C LEU A 94 8.73 -4.28 -1.57
N SER A 95 7.49 -4.75 -1.70
CA SER A 95 6.91 -5.75 -0.78
C SER A 95 7.66 -7.08 -0.84
N ILE A 96 7.97 -7.55 -2.05
CA ILE A 96 8.74 -8.78 -2.26
C ILE A 96 10.13 -8.64 -1.63
N LEU A 97 10.82 -7.51 -1.87
CA LEU A 97 12.12 -7.23 -1.24
C LEU A 97 12.01 -7.19 0.30
N GLY A 98 10.95 -6.60 0.84
CA GLY A 98 10.69 -6.60 2.28
C GLY A 98 10.45 -8.01 2.84
N LEU A 99 9.79 -8.90 2.09
CA LEU A 99 9.65 -10.31 2.47
C LEU A 99 10.99 -11.04 2.40
N CYS A 100 11.78 -10.86 1.34
CA CYS A 100 13.12 -11.43 1.25
C CYS A 100 13.98 -11.03 2.45
N ALA A 101 13.92 -9.76 2.88
CA ALA A 101 14.66 -9.28 4.04
C ALA A 101 14.33 -10.03 5.34
N VAL A 102 13.05 -10.33 5.61
CA VAL A 102 12.66 -11.06 6.82
C VAL A 102 12.94 -12.56 6.72
N PHE A 103 12.72 -13.18 5.55
CA PHE A 103 13.01 -14.61 5.34
C PHE A 103 14.51 -14.91 5.42
N ASP A 104 15.35 -14.06 4.84
CA ASP A 104 16.81 -14.19 4.95
C ASP A 104 17.27 -14.03 6.41
N PHE A 105 16.68 -13.09 7.15
CA PHE A 105 16.93 -12.91 8.58
C PHE A 105 16.53 -14.16 9.39
N HIS A 106 15.33 -14.68 9.19
CA HIS A 106 14.90 -15.90 9.88
C HIS A 106 15.80 -17.10 9.56
N LYS A 107 16.18 -17.27 8.29
CA LYS A 107 17.12 -18.31 7.86
C LYS A 107 18.48 -18.16 8.53
N HIS A 108 19.01 -16.94 8.62
CA HIS A 108 20.31 -16.68 9.25
C HIS A 108 20.33 -17.04 10.74
N PHE A 109 19.23 -16.77 11.46
CA PHE A 109 19.11 -17.03 12.90
C PHE A 109 18.37 -18.34 13.24
N ASN A 110 18.05 -19.19 12.25
CA ASN A 110 17.26 -20.42 12.41
C ASN A 110 15.92 -20.22 13.16
N LEU A 111 15.23 -19.12 12.85
CA LEU A 111 13.93 -18.80 13.42
C LEU A 111 12.81 -19.46 12.59
N PRO A 112 11.71 -19.90 13.23
CA PRO A 112 10.57 -20.43 12.49
C PRO A 112 9.88 -19.32 11.68
N ASP A 113 9.54 -19.63 10.44
CA ASP A 113 8.75 -18.75 9.58
C ASP A 113 7.24 -18.88 9.83
N LEU A 114 6.50 -17.83 9.47
CA LEU A 114 5.05 -17.85 9.30
C LEU A 114 4.23 -18.41 10.50
N TYR A 115 4.66 -18.17 11.74
CA TYR A 115 3.91 -18.63 12.93
C TYR A 115 3.00 -17.56 13.54
N SER A 116 3.21 -16.27 13.23
CA SER A 116 2.46 -15.17 13.82
C SER A 116 1.24 -14.77 12.98
N LEU A 117 0.20 -14.23 13.62
CA LEU A 117 -0.96 -13.71 12.88
C LEU A 117 -0.57 -12.58 11.92
N HIS A 118 0.40 -11.73 12.31
CA HIS A 118 0.97 -10.71 11.43
C HIS A 118 1.49 -11.32 10.13
N SER A 119 2.26 -12.41 10.22
CA SER A 119 2.85 -13.09 9.06
C SER A 119 1.80 -13.75 8.15
N TRP A 120 0.74 -14.34 8.73
CA TRP A 120 -0.37 -14.93 7.95
C TRP A 120 -1.16 -13.87 7.19
N VAL A 121 -1.53 -12.77 7.87
CA VAL A 121 -2.22 -11.65 7.22
C VAL A 121 -1.31 -11.02 6.17
N GLY A 122 -0.02 -10.83 6.47
CA GLY A 122 0.97 -10.24 5.58
C GLY A 122 1.16 -11.03 4.28
N ILE A 123 1.41 -12.33 4.36
CA ILE A 123 1.65 -13.16 3.16
C ILE A 123 0.38 -13.27 2.30
N CYS A 124 -0.80 -13.42 2.92
CA CYS A 124 -2.08 -13.39 2.21
C CYS A 124 -2.29 -12.03 1.52
N THR A 125 -1.96 -10.91 2.17
CA THR A 125 -2.07 -9.57 1.59
C THR A 125 -1.19 -9.44 0.34
N VAL A 126 0.09 -9.85 0.41
CA VAL A 126 1.01 -9.77 -0.73
C VAL A 126 0.57 -10.69 -1.88
N ALA A 127 0.11 -11.90 -1.58
CA ALA A 127 -0.41 -12.83 -2.58
C ALA A 127 -1.67 -12.27 -3.28
N MET A 128 -2.62 -11.74 -2.51
CA MET A 128 -3.82 -11.08 -3.06
C MET A 128 -3.45 -9.84 -3.88
N PHE A 129 -2.46 -9.05 -3.44
CA PHE A 129 -1.96 -7.89 -4.16
C PHE A 129 -1.34 -8.26 -5.52
N ALA A 130 -0.51 -9.31 -5.55
CA ALA A 130 0.08 -9.82 -6.79
C ALA A 130 -0.99 -10.32 -7.76
N PHE A 131 -1.95 -11.11 -7.27
CA PHE A 131 -3.08 -11.59 -8.07
C PHE A 131 -3.93 -10.43 -8.63
N GLN A 132 -4.24 -9.46 -7.77
CA GLN A 132 -4.97 -8.24 -8.14
C GLN A 132 -4.24 -7.44 -9.23
N TRP A 133 -2.91 -7.36 -9.17
CA TRP A 133 -2.10 -6.69 -10.19
C TRP A 133 -2.15 -7.41 -11.54
N ILE A 134 -1.99 -8.74 -11.54
CA ILE A 134 -2.08 -9.58 -12.75
C ILE A 134 -3.47 -9.45 -13.40
N LEU A 135 -4.54 -9.57 -12.60
CA LEU A 135 -5.91 -9.38 -13.10
C LEU A 135 -6.14 -7.96 -13.63
N GLY A 136 -5.59 -6.94 -12.97
CA GLY A 136 -5.68 -5.55 -13.42
C GLY A 136 -5.00 -5.34 -14.77
N LEU A 137 -3.83 -5.94 -14.97
CA LEU A 137 -3.10 -5.93 -16.24
C LEU A 137 -3.91 -6.62 -17.35
N ALA A 138 -4.35 -7.86 -17.10
CA ALA A 138 -5.11 -8.67 -18.04
C ALA A 138 -6.46 -8.05 -18.40
N GLY A 139 -7.16 -7.41 -17.45
CA GLY A 139 -8.45 -6.79 -17.68
C GLY A 139 -8.37 -5.41 -18.33
N PHE A 140 -7.53 -4.52 -17.81
CA PHE A 140 -7.66 -3.08 -18.10
C PHE A 140 -6.55 -2.49 -18.98
N LEU A 141 -5.43 -3.19 -19.19
CA LEU A 141 -4.31 -2.73 -20.01
C LEU A 141 -4.12 -3.55 -21.29
N VAL A 142 -4.38 -4.85 -21.28
CA VAL A 142 -4.34 -5.66 -22.51
C VAL A 142 -5.46 -5.19 -23.46
N PRO A 143 -5.16 -4.86 -24.73
CA PRO A 143 -6.16 -4.31 -25.65
C PRO A 143 -7.27 -5.33 -25.98
N CYS A 144 -6.93 -6.62 -26.04
CA CYS A 144 -7.81 -7.70 -26.50
C CYS A 144 -8.82 -8.21 -25.45
N SER A 145 -8.88 -7.63 -24.24
CA SER A 145 -9.79 -8.12 -23.20
C SER A 145 -11.25 -7.80 -23.55
N PRO A 146 -12.16 -8.79 -23.54
CA PRO A 146 -13.57 -8.56 -23.86
C PRO A 146 -14.24 -7.55 -22.93
N LEU A 147 -15.22 -6.82 -23.46
CA LEU A 147 -15.94 -5.79 -22.70
C LEU A 147 -16.68 -6.36 -21.49
N TRP A 148 -17.40 -7.48 -21.68
CA TRP A 148 -18.13 -8.16 -20.60
C TRP A 148 -17.20 -8.51 -19.42
N PHE A 149 -15.98 -8.98 -19.72
CA PHE A 149 -14.99 -9.33 -18.72
C PHE A 149 -14.54 -8.11 -17.93
N ARG A 150 -14.27 -6.99 -18.63
CA ARG A 150 -13.89 -5.71 -18.00
C ARG A 150 -15.00 -5.16 -17.09
N ASN A 151 -16.26 -5.24 -17.55
CA ASN A 151 -17.41 -4.72 -16.80
C ASN A 151 -17.68 -5.53 -15.53
N THR A 152 -17.54 -6.86 -15.59
CA THR A 152 -17.65 -7.74 -14.41
C THR A 152 -16.47 -7.59 -13.46
N LEU A 153 -15.25 -7.47 -13.99
CA LEU A 153 -14.03 -7.39 -13.18
C LEU A 153 -13.89 -6.04 -12.46
N LYS A 154 -14.31 -4.93 -13.07
CA LYS A 154 -14.15 -3.57 -12.51
C LYS A 154 -14.67 -3.40 -11.07
N PRO A 155 -15.92 -3.76 -10.73
CA PRO A 155 -16.41 -3.63 -9.35
C PRO A 155 -15.62 -4.52 -8.37
N VAL A 156 -15.30 -5.75 -8.78
CA VAL A 156 -14.50 -6.69 -7.96
C VAL A 156 -13.10 -6.12 -7.72
N HIS A 157 -12.44 -5.62 -8.77
CA HIS A 157 -11.12 -5.01 -8.69
C HIS A 157 -11.12 -3.80 -7.75
N ILE A 158 -12.13 -2.92 -7.83
CA ILE A 158 -12.23 -1.76 -6.94
C ILE A 158 -12.45 -2.19 -5.49
N TRP A 159 -13.33 -3.16 -5.23
CA TRP A 159 -13.61 -3.64 -3.88
C TRP A 159 -12.39 -4.35 -3.28
N LEU A 160 -11.80 -5.28 -4.03
CA LEU A 160 -10.64 -6.05 -3.59
C LEU A 160 -9.43 -5.16 -3.34
N GLY A 161 -9.19 -4.14 -4.17
CA GLY A 161 -8.12 -3.16 -3.94
C GLY A 161 -8.29 -2.37 -2.62
N LYS A 162 -9.53 -2.06 -2.21
CA LYS A 162 -9.78 -1.43 -0.90
C LYS A 162 -9.53 -2.43 0.23
N ALA A 163 -10.00 -3.67 0.08
CA ALA A 163 -9.82 -4.72 1.08
C ALA A 163 -8.33 -5.04 1.33
N ILE A 164 -7.53 -5.14 0.27
CA ILE A 164 -6.09 -5.39 0.38
C ILE A 164 -5.38 -4.23 1.11
N LEU A 165 -5.79 -2.97 0.88
CA LEU A 165 -5.23 -1.85 1.65
C LEU A 165 -5.57 -1.98 3.14
N ILE A 166 -6.79 -2.36 3.50
CA ILE A 166 -7.16 -2.61 4.91
C ILE A 166 -6.26 -3.70 5.52
N LEU A 167 -6.08 -4.82 4.82
CA LEU A 167 -5.22 -5.91 5.29
C LEU A 167 -3.75 -5.47 5.43
N SER A 168 -3.25 -4.65 4.50
CA SER A 168 -1.91 -4.07 4.59
C SER A 168 -1.75 -3.17 5.83
N LEU A 169 -2.72 -2.30 6.12
CA LEU A 169 -2.68 -1.44 7.31
C LEU A 169 -2.68 -2.29 8.59
N ILE A 170 -3.54 -3.30 8.67
CA ILE A 170 -3.61 -4.24 9.80
C ILE A 170 -2.27 -4.98 9.96
N SER A 171 -1.70 -5.49 8.87
CA SER A 171 -0.41 -6.19 8.88
C SER A 171 0.72 -5.26 9.34
N CYS A 172 0.81 -4.03 8.85
CA CYS A 172 1.86 -3.09 9.30
C CYS A 172 1.72 -2.73 10.79
N ILE A 173 0.51 -2.46 11.28
CA ILE A 173 0.27 -2.11 12.69
C ILE A 173 0.60 -3.29 13.60
N SER A 174 0.14 -4.49 13.25
CA SER A 174 0.47 -5.71 14.00
C SER A 174 1.97 -6.03 13.99
N GLY A 175 2.66 -5.81 12.86
CA GLY A 175 4.11 -6.01 12.74
C GLY A 175 4.92 -5.02 13.57
N ILE A 176 4.51 -3.75 13.63
CA ILE A 176 5.11 -2.75 14.54
C ILE A 176 4.96 -3.22 15.99
N ASN A 177 3.75 -3.63 16.39
CA ASN A 177 3.49 -4.08 17.75
C ASN A 177 4.29 -5.34 18.10
N GLU A 178 4.32 -6.33 17.21
CA GLU A 178 5.11 -7.56 17.36
C GLU A 178 6.60 -7.24 17.53
N LYS A 179 7.16 -6.36 16.68
CA LYS A 179 8.56 -5.95 16.78
C LYS A 179 8.88 -5.23 18.10
N LEU A 180 8.01 -4.32 18.54
CA LEU A 180 8.20 -3.60 19.81
C LEU A 180 8.16 -4.56 21.00
N LEU A 181 7.19 -5.47 21.04
CA LEU A 181 7.07 -6.46 22.10
C LEU A 181 8.30 -7.37 22.16
N PHE A 182 8.80 -7.82 21.01
CA PHE A 182 9.99 -8.68 20.98
C PHE A 182 11.26 -7.98 21.45
N VAL A 183 11.49 -6.72 21.05
CA VAL A 183 12.76 -6.06 21.41
C VAL A 183 12.71 -5.40 22.79
N LEU A 184 11.56 -4.86 23.22
CA LEU A 184 11.47 -4.12 24.47
C LEU A 184 11.12 -5.00 25.68
N ASN A 185 10.43 -6.13 25.49
CA ASN A 185 10.25 -7.10 26.59
C ASN A 185 11.38 -8.14 26.66
N GLY A 186 12.42 -7.99 25.83
CA GLY A 186 13.65 -8.77 25.92
C GLY A 186 14.56 -8.31 27.06
N SER A 187 15.38 -9.22 27.59
CA SER A 187 16.12 -9.16 28.86
C SER A 187 17.12 -8.00 29.08
N SER A 188 17.14 -6.98 28.22
CA SER A 188 18.17 -5.93 28.21
C SER A 188 17.64 -4.53 27.87
N ALA A 189 16.32 -4.35 27.71
CA ALA A 189 15.70 -3.05 27.43
C ALA A 189 14.63 -2.70 28.47
N GLU A 190 14.29 -1.40 28.55
CA GLU A 190 13.11 -0.93 29.28
C GLU A 190 11.86 -1.60 28.72
N PRO A 191 11.02 -2.23 29.57
CA PRO A 191 9.87 -3.00 29.13
C PRO A 191 8.88 -2.12 28.37
N TYR A 192 8.16 -2.69 27.40
CA TYR A 192 7.23 -1.91 26.56
C TYR A 192 6.17 -1.16 27.38
N ASN A 193 5.75 -1.72 28.51
CA ASN A 193 4.75 -1.12 29.41
C ASN A 193 5.25 0.11 30.18
N SER A 194 6.57 0.33 30.31
CA SER A 194 7.12 1.60 30.83
C SER A 194 7.08 2.71 29.77
N LEU A 195 6.67 2.36 28.54
CA LEU A 195 6.49 3.26 27.41
C LEU A 195 7.77 4.07 27.10
N PRO A 196 8.92 3.42 26.83
CA PRO A 196 10.17 4.12 26.52
C PRO A 196 10.04 4.99 25.27
N ALA A 197 11.01 5.89 25.03
CA ALA A 197 10.98 6.81 23.89
C ALA A 197 10.79 6.12 22.53
N GLU A 198 11.42 4.95 22.35
CA GLU A 198 11.23 4.12 21.16
C GLU A 198 9.77 3.69 20.98
N ALA A 199 9.14 3.18 22.06
CA ALA A 199 7.76 2.72 22.03
C ALA A 199 6.80 3.86 21.68
N LYS A 200 6.98 5.05 22.28
CA LYS A 200 6.17 6.25 21.96
C LYS A 200 6.30 6.63 20.49
N PHE A 201 7.53 6.62 19.96
CA PHE A 201 7.81 6.99 18.58
C PHE A 201 7.21 5.99 17.58
N ALA A 202 7.44 4.68 17.78
CA ALA A 202 6.90 3.65 16.91
C ALA A 202 5.36 3.51 17.01
N ASN A 203 4.77 3.75 18.19
CA ASN A 203 3.32 3.84 18.32
C ASN A 203 2.74 5.05 17.57
N SER A 204 3.46 6.18 17.57
CA SER A 204 3.09 7.35 16.78
C SER A 204 3.14 7.06 15.28
N LEU A 205 4.11 6.28 14.80
CA LEU A 205 4.12 5.75 13.43
C LEU A 205 2.87 4.89 13.14
N GLY A 206 2.46 4.02 14.05
CA GLY A 206 1.21 3.26 13.93
C GLY A 206 -0.02 4.15 13.78
N ILE A 207 -0.11 5.23 14.57
CA ILE A 207 -1.20 6.23 14.46
C ILE A 207 -1.14 6.97 13.12
N LEU A 208 0.06 7.33 12.64
CA LEU A 208 0.25 7.98 11.34
C LEU A 208 -0.22 7.08 10.18
N ILE A 209 0.07 5.78 10.24
CA ILE A 209 -0.41 4.78 9.26
C ILE A 209 -1.95 4.73 9.25
N VAL A 210 -2.59 4.72 10.42
CA VAL A 210 -4.06 4.77 10.53
C VAL A 210 -4.61 6.07 9.94
N ALA A 211 -4.04 7.22 10.31
CA ALA A 211 -4.48 8.52 9.80
C ALA A 211 -4.34 8.62 8.28
N PHE A 212 -3.23 8.15 7.72
CA PHE A 212 -3.01 8.06 6.28
C PHE A 212 -4.08 7.19 5.61
N GLY A 213 -4.34 5.99 6.14
CA GLY A 213 -5.37 5.09 5.63
C GLY A 213 -6.75 5.74 5.63
N LEU A 214 -7.14 6.41 6.73
CA LEU A 214 -8.41 7.12 6.84
C LEU A 214 -8.56 8.22 5.79
N VAL A 215 -7.49 8.99 5.52
CA VAL A 215 -7.51 10.03 4.48
C VAL A 215 -7.65 9.40 3.08
N VAL A 216 -6.92 8.32 2.79
CA VAL A 216 -7.06 7.57 1.52
C VAL A 216 -8.49 7.08 1.32
N PHE A 217 -9.09 6.42 2.32
CA PHE A 217 -10.48 5.97 2.24
C PHE A 217 -11.47 7.13 2.17
N GLY A 218 -11.19 8.23 2.86
CA GLY A 218 -11.93 9.49 2.74
C GLY A 218 -11.99 9.98 1.30
N ILE A 219 -10.85 9.98 0.59
CA ILE A 219 -10.78 10.33 -0.83
C ILE A 219 -11.56 9.33 -1.69
N LEU A 220 -11.40 8.03 -1.46
CA LEU A 220 -12.05 6.98 -2.24
C LEU A 220 -13.58 6.93 -2.05
N SER A 221 -14.11 7.40 -0.93
CA SER A 221 -15.54 7.42 -0.61
C SER A 221 -16.32 8.54 -1.30
N LYS A 222 -15.65 9.61 -1.76
CA LYS A 222 -16.31 10.76 -2.38
C LYS A 222 -16.59 10.49 -3.86
N ASN A 223 -17.86 10.19 -4.17
CA ASN A 223 -18.33 10.02 -5.56
C ASN A 223 -18.03 11.25 -6.44
N LYS A 224 -18.13 12.47 -5.88
CA LYS A 224 -17.79 13.72 -6.58
C LYS A 224 -16.33 13.81 -7.05
N TRP A 225 -15.43 13.00 -6.52
CA TRP A 225 -14.02 12.93 -6.89
C TRP A 225 -13.70 11.74 -7.79
N GLN A 226 -14.71 10.98 -8.22
CA GLN A 226 -14.51 9.94 -9.22
C GLN A 226 -14.19 10.59 -10.57
N ARG A 227 -13.17 10.05 -11.26
CA ARG A 227 -12.91 10.42 -12.64
C ARG A 227 -14.18 10.22 -13.48
N PRO A 228 -14.69 11.26 -14.17
CA PRO A 228 -15.83 11.12 -15.07
C PRO A 228 -15.53 10.11 -16.18
N GLU A 229 -16.52 9.32 -16.56
CA GLU A 229 -16.46 8.53 -17.79
C GLU A 229 -16.69 9.48 -18.97
N THR A 230 -15.82 9.43 -19.98
CA THR A 230 -15.96 10.26 -21.18
C THR A 230 -17.04 9.68 -22.09
N GLU A 231 -17.98 10.51 -22.57
CA GLU A 231 -19.11 10.12 -23.43
C GLU A 231 -18.71 9.32 -24.70
N GLY A 232 -17.46 9.50 -25.18
CA GLY A 232 -16.93 8.74 -26.32
C GLY A 232 -16.64 7.26 -26.03
N GLU A 233 -16.43 6.85 -24.78
CA GLU A 233 -16.29 5.42 -24.41
C GLU A 233 -17.65 4.73 -24.51
N SER A 234 -18.74 5.33 -24.01
CA SER A 234 -20.09 4.77 -24.14
C SER A 234 -20.56 4.63 -25.59
N VAL A 235 -20.27 5.63 -26.44
CA VAL A 235 -20.66 5.60 -27.86
C VAL A 235 -19.85 4.57 -28.66
N HIS A 236 -18.54 4.48 -28.42
CA HIS A 236 -17.71 3.47 -29.11
C HIS A 236 -18.05 2.04 -28.65
N LEU A 237 -18.49 1.86 -27.40
CA LEU A 237 -18.93 0.56 -26.88
C LEU A 237 -20.26 0.12 -27.48
N LEU A 238 -21.23 1.04 -27.60
CA LEU A 238 -22.52 0.81 -28.26
C LEU A 238 -22.33 0.45 -29.75
N LEU A 239 -21.46 1.18 -30.45
CA LEU A 239 -21.18 0.91 -31.86
C LEU A 239 -20.47 -0.43 -32.09
N THR A 240 -19.65 -0.90 -31.15
CA THR A 240 -19.04 -2.24 -31.26
C THR A 240 -20.03 -3.37 -30.96
N GLU A 241 -21.01 -3.17 -30.08
CA GLU A 241 -22.09 -4.15 -29.81
C GLU A 241 -23.07 -4.28 -30.98
N GLU A 242 -23.33 -3.20 -31.74
CA GLU A 242 -24.18 -3.26 -32.94
C GLU A 242 -23.50 -3.93 -34.15
N THR A 243 -22.19 -4.14 -34.11
CA THR A 243 -21.40 -4.70 -35.23
C THR A 243 -20.90 -6.14 -35.02
N SER A 244 -21.29 -6.79 -33.92
CA SER A 244 -20.94 -8.19 -33.59
C SER A 244 -22.19 -9.06 -33.49
#